data_AF-A0A7V5WN57-F1
#
_entry.id   AF-A0A7V5WN57-F1
#
_cell.length_a   1.000
_cell.length_b   1.000
_cell.length_c   1.000
_cell.angle_alpha   90.00
_cell.angle_beta   90.00
_cell.angle_gamma   90.00
#
_symmetry.space_group_name_H-M   'P 1'
#
loop_
_entity.id
_entity.type
_entity.pdbx_description
1 polymer ?
#
loop_
_entity_poly.entity_id
_entity_poly.type
_entity_poly.pdbx_seq_one_letter_code
_entity_poly.pdbx_strand_id
1 'polypeptide(L)'
;KEGQHIDLVGAFTPQMQELDERAIKRASVFVDDLAACKTEAGDLIKAKKQGWSFAHVKADLATLLNDGYQTKEKEITVFKSVGLALEDLVVARILLNS
;
A
#
# COMPACT_ATOMS: atom_id res chain seq x y z
N LYS A 1 10.99 3.96 -13.85
CA LYS A 1 11.58 2.94 -14.75
C LYS A 1 10.73 1.68 -14.65
N GLU A 2 10.75 0.82 -15.66
CA GLU A 2 10.03 -0.47 -15.62
C GLU A 2 10.67 -1.39 -14.56
N GLY A 3 9.89 -2.33 -14.03
CA GLY A 3 10.39 -3.36 -13.08
C GLY A 3 10.70 -2.86 -11.67
N GLN A 4 10.23 -1.66 -11.29
CA GLN A 4 10.52 -1.10 -9.96
C GLN A 4 9.47 -1.49 -8.94
N HIS A 5 9.93 -1.84 -7.73
CA HIS A 5 9.11 -1.90 -6.52
C HIS A 5 9.30 -0.64 -5.69
N ILE A 6 8.22 -0.11 -5.13
CA ILE A 6 8.20 1.13 -4.35
C ILE A 6 7.39 0.90 -3.09
N ASP A 7 8.01 1.13 -1.94
CA ASP A 7 7.35 1.15 -0.64
C ASP A 7 6.99 2.59 -0.25
N LEU A 8 5.71 2.83 0.00
CA LEU A 8 5.15 4.12 0.41
C LEU A 8 4.64 4.04 1.85
N VAL A 9 5.49 4.39 2.80
CA VAL A 9 5.23 4.22 4.24
C VAL A 9 5.00 5.55 4.98
N GLY A 10 5.39 6.70 4.40
CA GLY A 10 5.39 7.98 5.09
C GLY A 10 4.06 8.74 5.03
N ALA A 11 3.27 8.60 3.96
CA ALA A 11 1.99 9.30 3.83
C ALA A 11 0.80 8.54 4.44
N PHE A 12 0.71 8.58 5.78
CA PHE A 12 -0.35 7.94 6.58
C PHE A 12 -1.48 8.91 7.00
N THR A 13 -1.50 10.13 6.44
CA THR A 13 -2.64 11.05 6.61
C THR A 13 -3.16 11.51 5.24
N PRO A 14 -4.46 11.88 5.10
CA PRO A 14 -5.05 12.26 3.82
C PRO A 14 -4.37 13.43 3.10
N GLN A 15 -3.68 14.29 3.84
CA GLN A 15 -3.02 15.50 3.34
C GLN A 15 -1.58 15.24 2.90
N MET A 16 -0.95 14.13 3.33
CA MET A 16 0.41 13.77 2.93
C MET A 16 0.45 13.19 1.52
N GLN A 17 1.62 13.24 0.90
CA GLN A 17 1.87 12.64 -0.42
C GLN A 17 3.38 12.50 -0.64
N GLU A 18 3.79 11.28 -0.97
CA GLU A 18 5.15 10.90 -1.35
C GLU A 18 5.22 10.62 -2.86
N LEU A 19 4.10 10.18 -3.46
CA LEU A 19 4.03 9.77 -4.86
C LEU A 19 2.89 10.48 -5.62
N ASP A 20 3.16 10.87 -6.87
CA ASP A 20 2.15 11.50 -7.73
C ASP A 20 1.11 10.49 -8.27
N GLU A 21 -0.02 11.01 -8.76
CA GLU A 21 -1.10 10.18 -9.27
C GLU A 21 -0.72 9.43 -10.55
N ARG A 22 0.24 9.96 -11.33
CA ARG A 22 0.67 9.36 -12.61
C ARG A 22 1.45 8.08 -12.35
N ALA A 23 2.30 8.09 -11.33
CA ALA A 23 3.01 6.91 -10.88
C ALA A 23 2.07 5.87 -10.29
N ILE A 24 1.09 6.27 -9.45
CA ILE A 24 0.07 5.35 -8.93
C ILE A 24 -0.73 4.69 -10.06
N LYS A 25 -1.20 5.46 -11.04
CA LYS A 25 -2.00 4.93 -12.16
C LYS A 25 -1.25 3.94 -13.04
N ARG A 26 0.08 3.99 -13.05
CA ARG A 26 0.95 3.11 -13.84
C ARG A 26 1.40 1.86 -13.09
N ALA A 27 1.18 1.81 -11.78
CA ALA A 27 1.64 0.73 -10.92
C ALA A 27 0.53 -0.26 -10.60
N SER A 28 0.91 -1.50 -10.34
CA SER A 28 0.11 -2.45 -9.59
C SER A 28 0.21 -2.09 -8.11
N VAL A 29 -0.91 -1.67 -7.53
CA VAL A 29 -0.96 -1.16 -6.15
C VAL A 29 -1.38 -2.28 -5.20
N PHE A 30 -0.60 -2.44 -4.14
CA PHE A 30 -0.87 -3.31 -3.00
C PHE A 30 -0.90 -2.44 -1.74
N VAL A 31 -1.63 -2.89 -0.74
CA VAL A 31 -1.82 -2.14 0.51
C VAL A 31 -1.64 -3.05 1.72
N ASP A 32 -1.35 -2.49 2.88
CA ASP A 32 -1.41 -3.23 4.15
C ASP A 32 -2.84 -3.68 4.47
N ASP A 33 -3.76 -2.71 4.59
CA ASP A 33 -5.19 -2.90 4.78
C ASP A 33 -5.99 -1.96 3.86
N LEU A 34 -6.93 -2.54 3.11
CA LEU A 34 -7.71 -1.77 2.14
C LEU A 34 -8.67 -0.76 2.79
N ALA A 35 -9.19 -1.05 3.98
CA ALA A 35 -10.11 -0.16 4.66
C ALA A 35 -9.37 1.06 5.23
N ALA A 36 -8.25 0.85 5.93
CA ALA A 36 -7.40 1.89 6.47
C ALA A 36 -6.82 2.77 5.35
N CYS A 37 -6.31 2.18 4.27
CA CYS A 37 -5.79 2.94 3.14
C CYS A 37 -6.86 3.83 2.46
N LYS A 38 -8.16 3.48 2.51
CA LYS A 38 -9.22 4.35 1.97
C LYS A 38 -9.40 5.64 2.76
N THR A 39 -9.05 5.64 4.04
CA THR A 39 -9.23 6.78 4.95
C THR A 39 -7.94 7.52 5.23
N GLU A 40 -6.77 6.87 5.13
CA GLU A 40 -5.50 7.42 5.63
C GLU A 40 -4.43 7.59 4.56
N ALA A 41 -4.42 6.76 3.51
CA ALA A 41 -3.35 6.79 2.52
C ALA A 41 -3.47 8.01 1.60
N GLY A 42 -2.78 9.10 1.97
CA GLY A 42 -2.83 10.38 1.26
C GLY A 42 -2.52 10.27 -0.24
N ASP A 43 -1.55 9.45 -0.63
CA ASP A 43 -1.21 9.21 -2.04
C ASP A 43 -2.40 8.66 -2.83
N LEU A 44 -3.07 7.63 -2.29
CA LEU A 44 -4.18 6.94 -2.94
C LEU A 44 -5.47 7.78 -2.92
N ILE A 45 -5.72 8.49 -1.81
CA ILE A 45 -6.87 9.39 -1.67
C ILE A 45 -6.77 10.54 -2.68
N LYS A 46 -5.58 11.12 -2.86
CA LYS A 46 -5.36 12.17 -3.86
C LYS A 46 -5.42 11.61 -5.28
N ALA A 47 -4.84 10.44 -5.54
CA ALA A 47 -4.97 9.78 -6.84
C ALA A 47 -6.43 9.50 -7.20
N LYS A 48 -7.26 9.12 -6.22
CA LYS A 48 -8.71 8.94 -6.40
C LYS A 48 -9.41 10.21 -6.86
N LYS A 49 -9.06 11.37 -6.28
CA LYS A 49 -9.58 12.68 -6.73
C LYS A 49 -9.20 13.00 -8.18
N GLN A 50 -8.11 12.39 -8.67
CA GLN A 50 -7.64 12.50 -10.05
C GLN A 50 -8.10 11.35 -10.95
N GLY A 51 -9.10 10.56 -10.55
CA GLY A 51 -9.72 9.52 -11.38
C GLY A 51 -9.09 8.12 -11.26
N TRP A 52 -8.20 7.89 -10.29
CA TRP A 52 -7.85 6.51 -9.90
C TRP A 52 -8.95 5.89 -9.01
N SER A 53 -8.99 4.57 -8.88
CA SER A 53 -9.99 3.87 -8.07
C SER A 53 -9.32 2.83 -7.19
N PHE A 54 -9.78 2.71 -5.94
CA PHE A 54 -9.38 1.63 -5.03
C PHE A 54 -9.77 0.24 -5.55
N ALA A 55 -10.69 0.15 -6.52
CA ALA A 55 -10.96 -1.10 -7.23
C ALA A 55 -9.78 -1.61 -8.07
N HIS A 56 -8.75 -0.78 -8.29
CA HIS A 56 -7.52 -1.16 -8.97
C HIS A 56 -6.44 -1.73 -8.02
N VAL A 57 -6.68 -1.71 -6.70
CA VAL A 57 -5.80 -2.39 -5.74
C VAL A 57 -5.81 -3.88 -6.06
N LYS A 58 -4.62 -4.47 -6.21
CA LYS A 58 -4.44 -5.87 -6.61
C LYS A 58 -4.72 -6.83 -5.47
N ALA A 59 -4.26 -6.49 -4.27
CA ALA A 59 -4.48 -7.23 -3.04
C ALA A 59 -4.07 -6.38 -1.83
N ASP A 60 -4.64 -6.69 -0.67
CA ASP A 60 -4.07 -6.29 0.62
C ASP A 60 -3.05 -7.34 1.10
N LEU A 61 -2.34 -7.05 2.20
CA LEU A 61 -1.28 -7.92 2.70
C LEU A 61 -1.83 -9.28 3.14
N ALA A 62 -3.03 -9.32 3.73
CA ALA A 62 -3.68 -10.56 4.12
C ALA A 62 -3.96 -11.48 2.91
N THR A 63 -4.48 -10.91 1.82
CA THR A 63 -4.72 -11.65 0.57
C THR A 63 -3.41 -12.10 -0.05
N LEU A 64 -2.38 -11.23 -0.09
CA LEU A 64 -1.06 -11.57 -0.61
C LEU A 64 -0.38 -12.74 0.13
N LEU A 65 -0.52 -12.80 1.45
CA LEU A 65 0.05 -13.87 2.26
C LEU A 65 -0.62 -15.23 1.99
N ASN A 66 -1.89 -15.24 1.62
CA ASN A 66 -2.64 -16.47 1.34
C ASN A 66 -2.48 -16.93 -0.11
N ASP A 67 -2.64 -16.00 -1.06
CA ASP A 67 -2.78 -16.34 -2.48
C ASP A 67 -1.52 -16.04 -3.29
N GLY A 68 -0.61 -15.21 -2.76
CA GLY A 68 0.57 -14.72 -3.46
C GLY A 68 0.23 -13.75 -4.60
N TYR A 69 1.28 -13.29 -5.30
CA TYR A 69 1.13 -12.54 -6.54
C TYR A 69 2.34 -12.77 -7.44
N GLN A 70 2.10 -13.13 -8.70
CA GLN A 70 3.17 -13.27 -9.70
C GLN A 70 3.37 -11.95 -10.43
N THR A 71 4.51 -11.30 -10.18
CA THR A 71 4.90 -10.06 -10.85
C THR A 71 5.45 -10.32 -12.25
N LYS A 72 5.29 -9.35 -13.15
CA LYS A 72 5.91 -9.35 -14.48
C LYS A 72 7.23 -8.58 -14.44
N GLU A 73 8.21 -8.98 -15.24
CA GLU A 73 9.56 -8.37 -15.26
C GLU A 73 9.58 -6.84 -15.41
N LYS A 74 8.63 -6.28 -16.17
CA LYS A 74 8.51 -4.83 -16.42
C LYS A 74 7.47 -4.13 -15.55
N GLU A 75 6.79 -4.87 -14.67
CA GLU A 75 5.74 -4.33 -13.81
C GLU A 75 6.31 -3.34 -12.79
N ILE A 76 5.62 -2.22 -12.61
CA ILE A 76 5.88 -1.33 -11.50
C ILE A 76 4.93 -1.74 -10.38
N THR A 77 5.45 -2.06 -9.21
CA THR A 77 4.64 -2.40 -8.03
C THR A 77 4.80 -1.34 -6.97
N VAL A 78 3.69 -0.96 -6.36
CA VAL A 78 3.65 -0.03 -5.23
C VAL A 78 3.02 -0.76 -4.07
N PHE A 79 3.72 -0.83 -2.94
CA PHE A 79 3.12 -1.21 -1.67
C PHE A 79 2.89 0.06 -0.84
N LYS A 80 1.65 0.28 -0.42
CA LYS A 80 1.28 1.41 0.44
C LYS A 80 0.97 0.90 1.84
N SER A 81 1.63 1.48 2.84
CA SER A 81 1.32 1.25 4.24
C SER A 81 0.90 2.55 4.92
N VAL A 82 -0.11 2.44 5.78
CA VAL A 82 -0.55 3.48 6.73
C VAL A 82 -0.27 3.08 8.18
N GLY A 83 0.10 1.82 8.41
CA GLY A 83 0.44 1.26 9.72
C GLY A 83 -0.79 0.67 10.40
N LEU A 84 -0.67 -0.57 10.89
CA LEU A 84 -1.75 -1.26 11.58
C LEU A 84 -1.37 -1.51 13.03
N ALA A 85 -2.23 -1.09 13.97
CA ALA A 85 -2.01 -1.31 15.41
C ALA A 85 -1.82 -2.80 15.79
N LEU A 86 -2.31 -3.72 14.95
CA LEU A 86 -2.08 -5.15 15.12
C LEU A 86 -0.59 -5.52 14.97
N GLU A 87 0.12 -4.90 14.03
CA GLU A 87 1.55 -5.13 13.80
C GLU A 87 2.35 -4.76 15.06
N ASP A 88 2.04 -3.60 15.65
CA ASP A 88 2.65 -3.16 16.91
C ASP A 88 2.36 -4.13 18.07
N LEU A 89 1.12 -4.60 18.20
CA LEU A 89 0.71 -5.52 19.26
C LEU A 89 1.45 -6.87 19.15
N VAL A 90 1.59 -7.39 17.93
CA VAL A 90 2.32 -8.64 17.69
C VAL A 90 3.79 -8.48 18.05
N VAL A 91 4.44 -7.39 17.61
CA VAL A 91 5.84 -7.09 17.95
C VAL A 91 6.03 -6.95 19.47
N ALA A 92 5.15 -6.20 20.15
CA ALA A 92 5.20 -6.04 21.60
C ALA A 92 5.07 -7.39 22.33
N ARG A 93 4.18 -8.27 21.85
CA ARG A 93 4.01 -9.61 22.42
C ARG A 93 5.23 -10.51 22.19
N ILE A 94 5.89 -10.42 21.03
CA ILE A 94 7.13 -11.17 20.77
C ILE A 94 8.20 -10.72 21.76
N LEU A 95 8.41 -9.41 21.91
CA LEU A 95 9.40 -8.85 22.83
C LEU A 95 9.15 -9.21 24.30
N LEU A 96 7.89 -9.24 24.74
CA LEU A 96 7.54 -9.63 26.12
C LEU A 96 7.72 -11.13 26.41
N ASN A 97 7.72 -11.97 25.37
CA ASN A 97 7.95 -13.42 25.48
C ASN A 97 9.37 -13.81 25.05
N SER A 98 10.27 -12.83 24.85
CA SER A 98 11.69 -13.02 24.49
C SER A 98 12.57 -13.17 25.72
#